data_AF-A0A8X8WI69-F1
#
_entry.id   AF-A0A8X8WI69-F1
#
_cell.length_a   1.000
_cell.length_b   1.000
_cell.length_c   1.000
_cell.angle_alpha   90.00
_cell.angle_beta   90.00
_cell.angle_gamma   90.00
#
_symmetry.space_group_name_H-M   'P 1'
#
loop_
_entity.id
_entity.type
_entity.pdbx_description
1 polymer ?
#
loop_
_entity_poly.entity_id
_entity_poly.type
_entity_poly.pdbx_seq_one_letter_code
_entity_poly.pdbx_strand_id
1 'polypeptide(L)'
;MITTISTYSSLGQELNLSEVAMAASIHMVCGIVFGKRYEEGWPEVKRFLQILEEYEVLANSFFVSDYLPMFGLVDKISGRVKRADVMCKGMDEFYQELIDEHLDSRRMKKKMEEVEDMLDVLINLKNDESSSSGITWEIIKALLMTLSIFEQTTYNRIT
;
A
#
# COMPACT_ATOMS: atom_id res chain seq x y z
N MET A 1 4.65 18.33 4.86
CA MET A 1 6.09 18.28 5.20
C MET A 1 6.68 19.65 5.55
N ILE A 2 6.88 20.58 4.60
CA ILE A 2 7.54 21.88 4.88
C ILE A 2 6.80 22.67 5.97
N THR A 3 5.47 22.71 5.90
CA THR A 3 4.64 23.39 6.91
C THR A 3 4.84 22.76 8.29
N THR A 4 4.75 21.43 8.40
CA THR A 4 5.01 20.66 9.63
C THR A 4 6.39 20.98 10.22
N ILE A 5 7.45 20.94 9.41
CA ILE A 5 8.82 21.25 9.84
C ILE A 5 8.92 22.70 10.33
N SER A 6 8.34 23.65 9.58
CA SER A 6 8.37 25.07 9.95
C SER A 6 7.64 25.35 11.28
N THR A 7 6.51 24.67 11.52
CA THR A 7 5.74 24.80 12.75
C THR A 7 6.53 24.30 13.96
N TYR A 8 7.05 23.07 13.92
CA TYR A 8 7.84 22.53 15.04
C TYR A 8 9.12 23.32 15.29
N SER A 9 9.79 23.77 14.23
CA SER A 9 10.97 24.65 14.33
C SER A 9 10.63 25.98 15.00
N SER A 10 9.49 26.59 14.68
CA SER A 10 9.04 27.85 15.31
C SER A 10 8.67 27.69 16.78
N LEU A 11 8.23 26.49 17.17
CA LEU A 11 7.88 26.14 18.56
C LEU A 11 9.08 25.67 19.39
N GLY A 12 10.27 25.53 18.78
CA GLY A 12 11.46 25.00 19.44
C GLY A 12 11.31 23.55 19.92
N GLN A 13 10.40 22.79 19.30
CA GLN A 13 10.10 21.40 19.67
C GLN A 13 10.90 20.41 18.83
N GLU A 14 11.27 19.29 19.45
CA GLU A 14 11.87 18.16 18.73
C GLU A 14 10.83 17.50 17.82
N LEU A 15 11.27 17.08 16.64
CA LEU A 15 10.44 16.48 15.60
C LEU A 15 11.11 15.20 15.11
N ASN A 16 10.35 14.10 15.06
CA ASN A 16 10.82 12.88 14.41
C ASN A 16 10.74 13.05 12.89
N LEU A 17 11.87 13.37 12.26
CA LEU A 17 11.96 13.53 10.80
C LEU A 17 11.64 12.24 10.04
N SER A 18 11.85 11.08 10.66
CA SER A 18 11.54 9.79 10.05
C SER A 18 10.04 9.65 9.86
N GLU A 19 9.27 9.89 10.92
CA GLU A 19 7.80 9.85 10.89
C GLU A 19 7.22 10.86 9.89
N VAL A 20 7.77 12.08 9.85
CA VAL A 20 7.33 13.11 8.90
C VAL A 20 7.67 12.76 7.45
N ALA A 21 8.85 12.17 7.21
CA ALA A 21 9.25 11.70 5.88
C ALA A 21 8.36 10.53 5.43
N MET A 22 8.06 9.59 6.32
CA MET A 22 7.17 8.47 6.06
C MET A 22 5.77 8.96 5.67
N ALA A 23 5.16 9.85 6.47
CA ALA A 23 3.85 10.41 6.18
C ALA A 23 3.83 11.16 4.83
N ALA A 24 4.91 11.86 4.48
CA ALA A 24 5.03 12.54 3.19
C ALA A 24 5.12 11.56 2.02
N SER A 25 5.88 10.47 2.17
CA SER A 25 5.97 9.40 1.16
C SER A 25 4.62 8.72 0.96
N ILE A 26 3.90 8.39 2.04
CA ILE A 26 2.58 7.74 1.98
C ILE A 26 1.60 8.65 1.26
N HIS A 27 1.64 9.96 1.54
CA HIS A 27 0.83 10.93 0.83
C HIS A 27 1.13 10.94 -0.68
N MET A 28 2.40 10.83 -1.07
CA MET A 28 2.79 10.77 -2.48
C MET A 28 2.32 9.48 -3.15
N VAL A 29 2.55 8.32 -2.53
CA VAL A 29 2.14 7.01 -3.09
C VAL A 29 0.62 6.95 -3.20
N CYS A 30 -0.12 7.31 -2.16
CA CYS A 30 -1.58 7.36 -2.22
C CYS A 30 -2.09 8.30 -3.32
N GLY A 31 -1.44 9.45 -3.50
CA GLY A 31 -1.81 10.42 -4.53
C GLY A 31 -1.54 9.94 -5.94
N ILE A 32 -0.37 9.34 -6.19
CA ILE A 32 0.05 8.88 -7.53
C ILE A 32 -0.64 7.57 -7.90
N VAL A 33 -0.72 6.64 -6.96
CA VAL A 33 -1.18 5.27 -7.21
C VAL A 33 -2.69 5.14 -7.11
N PHE A 34 -3.32 5.79 -6.13
CA PHE A 34 -4.75 5.64 -5.85
C PHE A 34 -5.57 6.89 -6.23
N GLY A 35 -4.92 7.96 -6.70
CA GLY A 35 -5.57 9.24 -6.96
C GLY A 35 -6.10 9.94 -5.70
N LYS A 36 -5.67 9.50 -4.50
CA LYS A 36 -6.21 9.97 -3.22
C LYS A 36 -5.18 10.79 -2.47
N ARG A 37 -5.58 12.00 -2.06
CA ARG A 37 -4.76 12.83 -1.18
C ARG A 37 -4.84 12.27 0.23
N TYR A 38 -3.69 12.03 0.86
CA TYR A 38 -3.68 11.69 2.28
C TYR A 38 -4.14 12.91 3.09
N GLU A 39 -5.26 12.73 3.79
CA GLU A 39 -5.72 13.66 4.82
C GLU A 39 -5.43 13.03 6.19
N GLU A 40 -4.90 13.82 7.13
CA GLU A 40 -4.69 13.36 8.50
C GLU A 40 -6.03 12.89 9.09
N GLY A 41 -6.08 11.61 9.50
CA GLY A 41 -7.28 10.98 10.02
C GLY A 41 -8.12 10.21 9.00
N TRP A 42 -7.67 10.09 7.74
CA TRP A 42 -8.33 9.25 6.74
C TRP A 42 -8.30 7.76 7.18
N PRO A 43 -9.45 7.15 7.53
CA PRO A 43 -9.51 5.81 8.13
C PRO A 43 -8.86 4.72 7.26
N GLU A 44 -8.97 4.88 5.95
CA GLU A 44 -8.45 3.95 4.96
C GLU A 44 -6.93 3.94 4.92
N VAL A 45 -6.26 5.09 5.12
CA VAL A 45 -4.79 5.08 5.24
C VAL A 45 -4.37 4.45 6.54
N LYS A 46 -5.08 4.71 7.65
CA LYS A 46 -4.76 4.03 8.90
C LYS A 46 -4.85 2.51 8.73
N ARG A 47 -5.89 2.01 8.06
CA ARG A 47 -6.02 0.59 7.72
C ARG A 47 -4.88 0.12 6.82
N PHE A 48 -4.52 0.88 5.79
CA PHE A 48 -3.42 0.57 4.89
C PHE A 48 -2.07 0.45 5.61
N LEU A 49 -1.75 1.40 6.49
CA LEU A 49 -0.52 1.39 7.27
C LEU A 49 -0.46 0.22 8.23
N GLN A 50 -1.58 -0.16 8.86
CA GLN A 50 -1.64 -1.36 9.70
C GLN A 50 -1.34 -2.63 8.91
N ILE A 51 -1.83 -2.72 7.67
CA ILE A 51 -1.54 -3.87 6.80
C ILE A 51 -0.05 -3.89 6.41
N LEU A 52 0.55 -2.73 6.10
CA LEU A 52 1.98 -2.63 5.77
C LEU A 52 2.90 -2.95 6.95
N GLU A 53 2.56 -2.47 8.15
CA GLU A 53 3.28 -2.80 9.38
C GLU A 53 3.22 -4.31 9.66
N GLU A 54 2.04 -4.92 9.50
CA GLU A 54 1.84 -6.35 9.66
C GLU A 54 2.62 -7.17 8.61
N TYR A 55 2.62 -6.71 7.35
CA TYR A 55 3.43 -7.28 6.29
C TYR A 55 4.92 -7.25 6.65
N GLU A 56 5.42 -6.13 7.16
CA GLU A 56 6.82 -5.97 7.55
C GLU A 56 7.22 -6.93 8.68
N VAL A 57 6.38 -7.04 9.71
CA VAL A 57 6.59 -7.97 10.82
C VAL A 57 6.67 -9.41 10.30
N LEU A 58 5.79 -9.79 9.38
CA LEU A 58 5.77 -11.12 8.80
C LEU A 58 6.94 -11.37 7.85
N ALA A 59 7.28 -10.41 6.98
CA ALA A 59 8.39 -10.53 6.03
C ALA A 59 9.75 -10.68 6.73
N ASN A 60 9.91 -10.06 7.90
CA ASN A 60 11.11 -10.17 8.74
C ASN A 60 11.02 -11.29 9.79
N SER A 61 9.90 -12.03 9.86
CA SER A 61 9.74 -13.13 10.80
C SER A 61 10.48 -14.38 10.32
N PHE A 62 11.11 -15.08 11.25
CA PHE A 62 11.74 -16.37 10.98
C PHE A 62 10.68 -17.45 10.72
N PHE A 63 10.59 -18.02 9.52
CA PHE A 63 9.78 -19.22 9.26
C PHE A 63 10.67 -20.46 9.23
N VAL A 64 10.30 -21.49 10.00
CA VAL A 64 11.07 -22.75 10.06
C VAL A 64 11.06 -23.44 8.69
N SER A 65 9.95 -23.32 7.94
CA SER A 65 9.78 -23.84 6.59
C SER A 65 10.80 -23.33 5.59
N ASP A 66 11.29 -22.10 5.78
CA ASP A 66 12.21 -21.46 4.83
C ASP A 66 13.61 -22.10 4.90
N TYR A 67 13.95 -22.69 6.04
CA TYR A 67 15.24 -23.36 6.26
C TYR A 67 15.11 -24.88 6.27
N LEU A 68 13.97 -25.40 6.74
CA LEU A 68 13.69 -26.83 6.86
C LEU A 68 12.28 -27.13 6.33
N PRO A 69 12.12 -27.34 5.00
CA PRO A 69 10.81 -27.51 4.36
C PRO A 69 9.95 -28.62 4.96
N MET A 70 10.58 -29.67 5.50
CA MET A 70 9.87 -30.79 6.15
C MET A 70 9.20 -30.43 7.47
N PHE A 71 9.55 -29.30 8.10
CA PHE A 71 9.01 -28.84 9.38
C PHE A 71 8.00 -27.70 9.25
N GLY A 72 7.41 -27.48 8.06
CA GLY A 72 6.39 -26.42 7.87
C GLY A 72 5.13 -26.57 8.73
N LEU A 73 4.92 -27.72 9.39
CA LEU A 73 3.88 -27.88 10.41
C LEU A 73 4.16 -26.99 11.65
N VAL A 74 5.42 -26.72 11.97
CA VAL A 74 5.83 -25.86 13.09
C VAL A 74 5.37 -24.42 12.88
N ASP A 75 5.44 -23.90 11.65
CA ASP A 75 4.93 -22.56 11.32
C ASP A 75 3.40 -22.48 11.30
N LYS A 76 2.72 -23.60 11.01
CA LYS A 76 1.26 -23.71 11.17
C LYS A 76 0.85 -23.73 12.64
N ILE A 77 1.55 -24.47 13.49
CA ILE A 77 1.28 -24.55 14.93
C ILE A 77 1.60 -23.24 15.64
N SER A 78 2.67 -22.55 15.25
CA SER A 78 3.04 -21.24 15.79
C SER A 78 2.06 -20.11 15.39
N GLY A 79 1.10 -20.39 14.50
CA GLY A 79 0.08 -19.45 14.07
C GLY A 79 0.55 -18.44 13.03
N ARG A 80 1.83 -18.46 12.64
CA ARG A 80 2.41 -17.52 11.67
C ARG A 80 1.80 -17.63 10.29
N VAL A 81 1.54 -18.85 9.82
CA VAL A 81 0.86 -19.09 8.54
C VAL A 81 -0.56 -18.49 8.54
N LYS A 82 -1.29 -18.63 9.65
CA LYS A 82 -2.64 -18.05 9.78
C LYS A 82 -2.59 -16.52 9.81
N ARG A 83 -1.60 -15.95 10.50
CA ARG A 83 -1.37 -14.50 10.57
C ARG A 83 -1.07 -13.91 9.18
N ALA A 84 -0.21 -14.59 8.41
CA ALA A 84 0.07 -14.22 7.02
C ALA A 84 -1.17 -14.32 6.12
N ASP A 85 -1.99 -15.37 6.24
CA ASP A 85 -3.24 -15.50 5.48
C ASP A 85 -4.22 -14.36 5.77
N VAL A 86 -4.37 -13.95 7.05
CA VAL A 86 -5.23 -12.81 7.43
C VAL A 86 -4.70 -11.50 6.85
N MET A 87 -3.38 -11.27 6.91
CA MET A 87 -2.77 -10.08 6.32
C MET A 87 -2.95 -10.05 4.80
N CYS A 88 -2.69 -11.15 4.09
CA CYS A 88 -2.87 -11.24 2.64
C CYS A 88 -4.33 -10.99 2.24
N LYS A 89 -5.31 -11.50 3.00
CA LYS A 89 -6.73 -11.23 2.77
C LYS A 89 -7.08 -9.77 2.98
N GLY A 90 -6.64 -9.17 4.09
CA GLY A 90 -6.88 -7.75 4.35
C GLY A 90 -6.28 -6.85 3.26
N MET A 91 -5.12 -7.22 2.73
CA MET A 91 -4.48 -6.53 1.60
C MET A 91 -5.28 -6.70 0.31
N ASP A 92 -5.71 -7.92 -0.04
CA ASP A 92 -6.50 -8.18 -1.25
C ASP A 92 -7.85 -7.46 -1.23
N GLU A 93 -8.52 -7.45 -0.06
CA GLU A 93 -9.76 -6.72 0.19
C GLU A 93 -9.55 -5.21 0.02
N PHE A 94 -8.50 -4.65 0.62
CA PHE A 94 -8.15 -3.23 0.49
C PHE A 94 -7.98 -2.81 -0.97
N TYR A 95 -7.22 -3.58 -1.76
CA TYR A 95 -7.00 -3.27 -3.17
C TYR A 95 -8.25 -3.50 -4.02
N GLN A 96 -9.08 -4.48 -3.68
CA GLN A 96 -10.36 -4.69 -4.36
C GLN A 96 -11.30 -3.49 -4.15
N GLU A 97 -11.41 -2.97 -2.93
CA GLU A 97 -12.21 -1.79 -2.63
C GLU A 97 -11.74 -0.57 -3.45
N LEU A 98 -10.43 -0.38 -3.58
CA LEU A 98 -9.87 0.68 -4.43
C LEU A 98 -10.22 0.47 -5.90
N ILE A 99 -10.07 -0.75 -6.44
CA ILE A 99 -10.44 -1.07 -7.82
C ILE A 99 -11.93 -0.79 -8.06
N ASP A 100 -12.80 -1.26 -7.16
CA ASP A 100 -14.24 -1.10 -7.28
C ASP A 100 -14.65 0.38 -7.27
N GLU A 101 -13.98 1.20 -6.47
CA GLU A 101 -14.17 2.66 -6.46
C GLU A 101 -13.77 3.31 -7.78
N HIS A 102 -12.67 2.87 -8.40
CA HIS A 102 -12.22 3.40 -9.70
C HIS A 102 -13.11 2.93 -10.86
N LEU A 103 -13.77 1.78 -10.70
CA LEU A 103 -14.78 1.27 -11.63
C LEU A 103 -16.17 1.90 -11.45
N ASP A 104 -16.44 2.58 -10.34
CA ASP A 104 -17.74 3.23 -10.12
C ASP A 104 -17.99 4.33 -11.15
N SER A 105 -19.04 4.14 -11.95
CA SER A 105 -19.58 5.08 -12.94
C SER A 105 -19.79 6.52 -12.44
N ARG A 106 -19.97 6.72 -11.12
CA ARG A 106 -20.08 8.06 -10.52
C ARG A 106 -18.75 8.81 -10.48
N ARG A 107 -17.63 8.10 -10.30
CA ARG A 107 -16.27 8.67 -10.41
C ARG A 107 -15.93 9.00 -11.86
N MET A 108 -16.35 8.15 -12.81
CA MET A 108 -16.17 8.38 -14.25
C MET A 108 -16.76 9.72 -14.74
N LYS A 109 -17.88 10.20 -14.17
CA LYS A 109 -18.45 11.52 -14.50
C LYS A 109 -17.64 12.71 -13.98
N LYS A 110 -16.91 12.52 -12.88
CA LYS A 110 -16.03 13.53 -12.27
C LYS A 110 -14.66 13.60 -12.97
N LYS A 111 -14.31 12.52 -13.68
CA LYS A 111 -13.06 12.33 -14.45
C LYS A 111 -12.86 13.30 -15.63
N MET A 112 -13.89 14.04 -16.07
CA MET A 112 -13.69 15.11 -17.06
C MET A 112 -12.87 16.29 -16.51
N GLU A 113 -12.69 16.39 -15.19
CA GLU A 113 -11.95 17.47 -14.52
C GLU A 113 -10.70 16.99 -13.74
N GLU A 114 -10.57 15.68 -13.47
CA GLU A 114 -9.48 15.10 -12.67
C GLU A 114 -8.39 14.45 -13.54
N VAL A 115 -7.13 14.51 -13.08
CA VAL A 115 -5.97 13.89 -13.73
C VAL A 115 -6.02 12.37 -13.50
N GLU A 116 -5.80 11.60 -14.56
CA GLU A 116 -5.71 10.14 -14.51
C GLU A 116 -4.62 9.68 -13.54
N ASP A 117 -4.96 8.80 -12.60
CA ASP A 117 -3.99 8.16 -11.70
C ASP A 117 -3.46 6.84 -12.27
N MET A 118 -2.48 6.24 -11.60
CA MET A 118 -1.87 5.00 -12.10
C MET A 118 -2.85 3.82 -12.13
N LEU A 119 -3.78 3.73 -11.18
CA LEU A 119 -4.78 2.66 -11.16
C LEU A 119 -5.76 2.80 -12.33
N ASP A 120 -6.15 4.02 -12.66
CA ASP A 120 -6.93 4.31 -13.87
C ASP A 120 -6.23 3.83 -15.14
N VAL A 121 -4.94 4.13 -15.30
CA VAL A 121 -4.14 3.67 -16.45
C VAL A 121 -4.11 2.14 -16.52
N LEU A 122 -3.90 1.47 -15.39
CA LEU A 122 -3.85 0.01 -15.32
C LEU A 122 -5.21 -0.64 -15.66
N ILE A 123 -6.31 -0.06 -15.20
CA ILE A 123 -7.68 -0.49 -15.54
C ILE A 123 -7.94 -0.31 -17.04
N ASN A 124 -7.54 0.83 -17.61
CA ASN A 124 -7.69 1.13 -19.02
C ASN A 124 -6.89 0.13 -19.88
N LEU A 125 -5.62 -0.11 -19.54
CA LEU A 125 -4.79 -1.11 -20.23
C LEU A 125 -5.35 -2.53 -20.12
N LYS A 126 -5.99 -2.86 -19.00
CA LYS A 126 -6.67 -4.14 -18.82
C LYS A 126 -7.90 -4.29 -19.72
N ASN A 127 -8.66 -3.21 -19.90
CA ASN A 127 -9.92 -3.22 -20.66
C ASN A 127 -9.71 -2.97 -22.16
N ASP A 128 -8.52 -2.54 -22.58
CA ASP A 128 -8.17 -2.37 -23.98
C ASP A 128 -8.01 -3.73 -24.67
N GLU A 129 -9.07 -4.16 -25.36
CA GLU A 129 -9.12 -5.41 -26.15
C GLU A 129 -8.10 -5.44 -27.29
N SER A 130 -7.58 -4.29 -27.72
CA SER A 130 -6.54 -4.21 -28.75
C SER A 130 -5.12 -4.41 -28.19
N SER A 131 -4.97 -4.30 -26.86
CA SER A 131 -3.71 -4.52 -26.18
C SER A 131 -3.48 -6.01 -25.94
N SER A 132 -2.34 -6.55 -26.38
CA SER A 132 -1.86 -7.88 -25.98
C SER A 132 -1.24 -7.87 -24.57
N SER A 133 -1.68 -6.96 -23.70
CA SER A 133 -1.01 -6.59 -22.45
C SER A 133 -0.97 -7.75 -21.44
N GLY A 134 -1.92 -8.68 -21.53
CA GLY A 134 -2.03 -9.81 -20.60
C GLY A 134 -2.34 -9.39 -19.16
N ILE A 135 -2.76 -8.13 -18.94
CA ILE A 135 -3.01 -7.59 -17.61
C ILE A 135 -4.30 -8.19 -17.02
N THR A 136 -4.16 -8.83 -15.87
CA THR A 136 -5.28 -9.36 -15.08
C THR A 136 -5.48 -8.53 -13.80
N TRP A 137 -6.60 -8.73 -13.11
CA TRP A 137 -6.86 -8.03 -11.84
C TRP A 137 -5.82 -8.36 -10.78
N GLU A 138 -5.34 -9.58 -10.78
CA GLU A 138 -4.30 -10.13 -9.92
C GLU A 138 -2.96 -9.46 -10.20
N ILE A 139 -2.63 -9.21 -11.47
CA ILE A 139 -1.43 -8.43 -11.84
C ILE A 139 -1.55 -6.99 -11.35
N ILE A 140 -2.73 -6.36 -11.50
CA ILE A 140 -2.96 -5.01 -10.98
C ILE A 140 -2.76 -4.98 -9.47
N LYS A 141 -3.41 -5.86 -8.71
CA LYS A 141 -3.24 -5.94 -7.25
C LYS A 141 -1.78 -6.20 -6.84
N ALA A 142 -1.07 -7.06 -7.56
CA ALA A 142 0.35 -7.33 -7.30
C ALA A 142 1.24 -6.09 -7.55
N LEU A 143 0.94 -5.28 -8.57
CA LEU A 143 1.65 -4.03 -8.83
C LEU A 143 1.39 -3.00 -7.72
N LEU A 144 0.13 -2.85 -7.28
CA LEU A 144 -0.23 -1.99 -6.15
C LEU A 144 0.53 -2.40 -4.88
N MET A 145 0.57 -3.72 -4.60
CA MET A 145 1.33 -4.29 -3.49
C MET A 145 2.83 -3.98 -3.59
N THR A 146 3.43 -4.20 -4.77
CA THR A 146 4.86 -3.98 -4.99
C THR A 146 5.25 -2.52 -4.74
N LEU A 147 4.44 -1.57 -5.21
CA LEU A 147 4.70 -0.14 -5.01
C LEU A 147 4.54 0.27 -3.54
N SER A 148 3.53 -0.27 -2.87
CA SER A 148 3.28 -0.04 -1.44
C SER A 148 4.44 -0.54 -0.57
N ILE A 149 5.00 -1.71 -0.89
CA ILE A 149 6.11 -2.33 -0.15
C ILE A 149 7.46 -1.67 -0.46
N PHE A 150 7.70 -1.30 -1.72
CA PHE A 150 8.94 -0.64 -2.13
C PHE A 150 9.16 0.67 -1.37
N GLU A 151 8.08 1.40 -1.10
CA GLU A 151 8.08 2.58 -0.25
C GLU A 151 8.56 2.26 1.18
N GLN A 152 7.94 1.27 1.83
CA GLN A 152 8.28 0.85 3.20
C GLN A 152 9.73 0.38 3.33
N THR A 153 10.25 -0.33 2.33
CA THR A 153 11.63 -0.86 2.37
C THR A 153 12.70 0.24 2.23
N THR A 154 12.37 1.34 1.56
CA THR A 154 13.26 2.51 1.42
C THR A 154 13.42 3.26 2.74
N TYR A 155 12.36 3.29 3.56
CA TYR A 155 12.36 3.92 4.87
C TYR A 155 13.35 3.27 5.87
N ASN A 156 13.35 1.93 5.94
CA ASN A 156 14.20 1.17 6.86
C ASN A 156 15.70 1.17 6.52
N ARG A 157 16.10 1.70 5.36
CA ARG A 157 17.52 1.87 4.99
C ARG A 157 18.11 3.21 5.44
N ILE A 158 17.26 4.14 5.88
CA ILE A 158 17.65 5.52 6.22
C ILE A 158 17.61 5.76 7.74
N THR A 159 17.03 4.82 8.50
CA THR A 159 17.08 4.76 9.98
C THR A 159 18.13 3.76 10.44
#